data_AF-A0A2S0LZY3-F1
#
_entry.id   AF-A0A2S0LZY3-F1
#
_cell.length_a   1.000
_cell.length_b   1.000
_cell.length_c   1.000
_cell.angle_alpha   90.00
_cell.angle_beta   90.00
_cell.angle_gamma   90.00
#
_symmetry.space_group_name_H-M   'P 1'
#
loop_
_entity.id
_entity.type
_entity.pdbx_description
1 polymer ?
#
loop_
_entity_poly.entity_id
_entity_poly.type
_entity_poly.pdbx_seq_one_letter_code
_entity_poly.pdbx_strand_id
1 'polypeptide(L)'
;MMRAAGAWFAATAVAHGLRYAALAWYADRLAPWWIEAVTTALVWVTGIVAIAVGFAAAITATAWLVETRRRAYAPVPDPRSRAGLWAGALLVVVNFFRLPVYLEELRRASDRAPSRSDLRRWWAAWGVNALAVALALWRGSGEGSQAAADTVLLTALAALAAVWAARETLSVMRSFTDPSPRFTRRFIPAGIVEAPATRKE
;
A
#
# COMPACT_ATOMS: atom_id res chain seq x y z
N MET A 1 1.15 3.10 10.80
CA MET A 1 1.61 3.83 9.60
C MET A 1 0.88 3.44 8.33
N MET A 2 0.95 2.19 7.84
CA MET A 2 0.34 1.81 6.55
C MET A 2 -1.16 2.14 6.42
N ARG A 3 -1.96 1.93 7.48
CA ARG A 3 -3.38 2.33 7.50
C ARG A 3 -3.59 3.84 7.35
N ALA A 4 -2.76 4.64 8.02
CA ALA A 4 -2.82 6.09 7.93
C ALA A 4 -2.44 6.56 6.52
N ALA A 5 -1.43 5.96 5.90
CA ALA A 5 -1.08 6.23 4.51
C ALA A 5 -2.26 5.94 3.57
N GLY A 6 -2.89 4.76 3.72
CA GLY A 6 -4.10 4.42 2.96
C GLY A 6 -5.25 5.41 3.16
N ALA A 7 -5.48 5.90 4.38
CA ALA A 7 -6.51 6.90 4.65
C ALA A 7 -6.22 8.25 3.96
N TRP A 8 -4.97 8.71 4.01
CA TRP A 8 -4.56 9.95 3.35
C TRP A 8 -4.57 9.83 1.82
N PHE A 9 -4.18 8.69 1.24
CA PHE A 9 -4.36 8.45 -0.19
C PHE A 9 -5.83 8.48 -0.60
N ALA A 10 -6.73 7.92 0.22
CA ALA A 10 -8.17 8.02 -0.04
C ALA A 10 -8.67 9.46 0.05
N ALA A 11 -8.21 10.23 1.04
CA ALA A 11 -8.52 11.66 1.15
C ALA A 11 -8.04 12.45 -0.08
N THR A 12 -6.82 12.17 -0.57
CA THR A 12 -6.27 12.78 -1.78
C THR A 12 -7.09 12.43 -3.02
N ALA A 13 -7.54 11.17 -3.14
CA ALA A 13 -8.42 10.76 -4.24
C ALA A 13 -9.75 11.52 -4.23
N VAL A 14 -10.37 11.66 -3.05
CA VAL A 14 -11.60 12.46 -2.87
C VAL A 14 -11.35 13.92 -3.20
N ALA A 15 -10.25 14.51 -2.74
CA ALA A 15 -9.89 15.89 -3.03
C ALA A 15 -9.77 16.17 -4.53
N HIS A 16 -9.07 15.29 -5.26
CA HIS A 16 -8.97 15.41 -6.73
C HIS A 16 -10.31 15.15 -7.42
N GLY A 17 -11.11 14.21 -6.92
CA GLY A 17 -12.46 13.97 -7.42
C GLY A 17 -13.37 15.20 -7.28
N LEU A 18 -13.32 15.89 -6.13
CA LEU A 18 -14.04 17.13 -5.89
C LEU A 18 -13.54 18.25 -6.81
N ARG A 19 -12.22 18.36 -7.02
CA ARG A 19 -11.66 19.32 -7.97
C ARG A 19 -12.12 19.05 -9.39
N TYR A 20 -12.10 17.80 -9.82
CA TYR A 20 -12.60 17.39 -11.14
C TYR A 20 -14.08 17.71 -11.29
N ALA A 21 -14.90 17.40 -10.28
CA ALA A 21 -16.33 17.71 -10.28
C ALA A 21 -16.60 19.22 -10.36
N ALA A 22 -15.82 20.05 -9.65
CA ALA A 22 -15.90 21.49 -9.74
C ALA A 22 -15.59 21.99 -11.16
N LEU A 23 -14.48 21.51 -11.76
CA LEU A 23 -14.10 21.86 -13.13
C LEU A 23 -15.15 21.43 -14.16
N ALA A 24 -15.72 20.24 -14.01
CA ALA A 24 -16.76 19.74 -14.91
C ALA A 24 -18.08 20.53 -14.76
N TRP A 25 -18.47 20.87 -13.53
CA TRP A 25 -19.71 21.62 -13.27
C TRP A 25 -19.63 23.08 -13.73
N TYR A 26 -18.47 23.71 -13.56
CA TYR A 26 -18.19 25.07 -13.98
C TYR A 26 -17.48 25.14 -15.35
N ALA A 27 -17.57 24.11 -16.18
CA ALA A 27 -16.93 24.10 -17.50
C ALA A 27 -17.43 25.23 -18.41
N ASP A 28 -18.74 25.48 -18.40
CA ASP A 28 -19.40 26.52 -19.21
C ASP A 28 -19.86 27.74 -18.38
N ARG A 29 -19.37 27.87 -17.14
CA ARG A 29 -19.84 28.88 -16.17
C ARG A 29 -18.65 29.52 -15.48
N LEU A 30 -18.81 30.78 -15.05
CA LEU A 30 -17.80 31.40 -14.21
C LEU A 30 -17.85 30.76 -12.81
N ALA A 31 -16.82 29.99 -12.48
CA ALA A 31 -16.66 29.43 -11.14
C ALA A 31 -16.51 30.56 -10.11
N PRO A 32 -17.24 30.52 -8.98
CA PRO A 32 -16.96 31.37 -7.83
C PRO A 32 -15.50 31.16 -7.38
N TRP A 33 -14.76 32.24 -7.18
CA TRP A 33 -13.33 32.19 -6.84
C TRP A 33 -13.02 31.32 -5.60
N TRP A 34 -13.95 31.25 -4.64
CA TRP A 34 -13.77 30.48 -3.42
C TRP A 34 -13.83 28.96 -3.66
N ILE A 35 -14.57 28.48 -4.66
CA ILE A 35 -14.63 27.04 -5.00
C ILE A 35 -13.29 26.59 -5.56
N GLU A 36 -12.72 27.37 -6.47
CA GLU A 36 -11.37 27.11 -7.00
C GLU A 36 -10.32 27.15 -5.89
N ALA A 37 -10.39 28.16 -5.00
CA ALA A 37 -9.46 28.28 -3.88
C ALA A 37 -9.56 27.08 -2.92
N VAL A 38 -10.77 26.68 -2.52
CA VAL A 38 -10.99 25.57 -1.57
C VAL A 38 -10.57 24.23 -2.16
N THR A 39 -10.99 23.92 -3.40
CA THR A 39 -10.64 22.63 -4.04
C THR A 39 -9.15 22.53 -4.30
N THR A 40 -8.50 23.63 -4.68
CA THR A 40 -7.04 23.71 -4.81
C THR A 40 -6.36 23.48 -3.47
N ALA A 41 -6.75 24.22 -2.43
CA ALA A 41 -6.17 24.06 -1.09
C ALA A 41 -6.33 22.62 -0.56
N LEU A 42 -7.50 22.01 -0.77
CA LEU A 42 -7.76 20.62 -0.37
C LEU A 42 -6.82 19.64 -1.07
N VAL A 43 -6.63 19.78 -2.39
CA VAL A 43 -5.67 18.95 -3.16
C VAL A 43 -4.25 19.11 -2.63
N TRP A 44 -3.81 20.35 -2.38
CA TRP A 44 -2.46 20.62 -1.87
C TRP A 44 -2.23 20.02 -0.48
N VAL A 45 -3.14 20.28 0.46
CA VAL A 45 -3.02 19.79 1.84
C VAL A 45 -3.06 18.27 1.87
N THR A 46 -4.05 17.64 1.24
CA THR A 46 -4.15 16.18 1.23
C THR A 46 -2.98 15.53 0.50
N GLY A 47 -2.53 16.10 -0.62
CA GLY A 47 -1.37 15.64 -1.37
C GLY A 47 -0.07 15.67 -0.57
N ILE A 48 0.25 16.81 0.07
CA ILE A 48 1.47 16.97 0.88
C ILE A 48 1.46 15.98 2.06
N VAL A 49 0.35 15.89 2.79
CA VAL A 49 0.26 14.97 3.93
C VAL A 49 0.33 13.51 3.47
N ALA A 50 -0.31 13.15 2.36
CA ALA A 50 -0.24 11.81 1.79
C ALA A 50 1.19 11.42 1.40
N ILE A 51 1.97 12.34 0.82
CA ILE A 51 3.39 12.11 0.50
C ILE A 51 4.18 11.88 1.80
N ALA A 52 4.04 12.74 2.79
CA ALA A 52 4.78 12.63 4.06
C ALA A 52 4.47 11.32 4.80
N VAL A 53 3.18 10.99 4.94
CA VAL A 53 2.74 9.76 5.61
C VAL A 53 3.08 8.52 4.78
N GLY A 54 3.02 8.61 3.44
CA GLY A 54 3.45 7.56 2.53
C GLY A 54 4.93 7.24 2.67
N PHE A 55 5.78 8.27 2.75
CA PHE A 55 7.21 8.11 2.98
C PHE A 55 7.51 7.48 4.35
N ALA A 56 6.84 7.94 5.41
CA ALA A 56 6.94 7.33 6.73
C ALA A 56 6.48 5.85 6.74
N ALA A 57 5.43 5.53 5.99
CA ALA A 57 4.97 4.15 5.81
C ALA A 57 5.98 3.28 5.05
N ALA A 58 6.65 3.82 4.03
CA ALA A 58 7.73 3.15 3.31
C ALA A 58 8.93 2.86 4.22
N ILE A 59 9.38 3.83 5.03
CA ILE A 59 10.43 3.62 6.04
C ILE A 59 10.03 2.51 7.02
N THR A 60 8.81 2.58 7.54
CA THR A 60 8.30 1.58 8.49
C THR A 60 8.23 0.19 7.87
N ALA A 61 7.79 0.08 6.61
CA ALA A 61 7.73 -1.20 5.89
C ALA A 61 9.13 -1.75 5.61
N THR A 62 10.10 -0.90 5.27
CA THR A 62 11.50 -1.30 5.07
C THR A 62 12.15 -1.77 6.37
N ALA A 63 11.95 -1.05 7.47
CA ALA A 63 12.43 -1.46 8.78
C ALA A 63 11.84 -2.82 9.19
N TRP A 64 10.53 -3.00 8.96
CA TRP A 64 9.87 -4.29 9.14
C TRP A 64 10.48 -5.39 8.27
N LEU A 65 10.77 -5.12 6.99
CA LEU A 65 11.36 -6.09 6.08
C LEU A 65 12.74 -6.54 6.57
N VAL A 66 13.60 -5.60 6.95
CA VAL A 66 14.95 -5.88 7.46
C VAL A 66 14.88 -6.76 8.71
N GLU A 67 14.00 -6.42 9.65
CA GLU A 67 13.87 -7.18 10.90
C GLU A 67 13.25 -8.57 10.68
N THR A 68 12.24 -8.67 9.80
CA THR A 68 11.57 -9.95 9.51
C THR A 68 12.52 -10.90 8.80
N ARG A 69 13.33 -10.40 7.85
CA ARG A 69 14.38 -11.20 7.20
C ARG A 69 15.43 -11.66 8.20
N ARG A 70 15.92 -10.77 9.07
CA ARG A 70 16.89 -11.14 10.12
C ARG A 70 16.41 -12.33 10.96
N ARG A 71 15.11 -12.39 11.27
CA ARG A 71 14.50 -13.51 12.00
C ARG A 71 14.37 -14.77 11.16
N ALA A 72 13.92 -14.64 9.91
CA ALA A 72 13.69 -15.78 9.02
C ALA A 72 14.99 -16.51 8.62
N TYR A 73 16.11 -15.80 8.51
CA TYR A 73 17.40 -16.42 8.14
C TYR A 73 18.18 -17.01 9.32
N ALA A 74 17.78 -16.72 10.57
CA ALA A 74 18.49 -17.18 11.76
C ALA A 74 18.52 -18.73 11.84
N PRO A 75 19.64 -19.34 12.29
CA PRO A 75 20.84 -18.71 12.86
C PRO A 75 21.85 -18.17 11.84
N VAL A 76 21.64 -18.38 10.54
CA VAL A 76 22.56 -17.95 9.49
C VAL A 76 22.38 -16.44 9.20
N PRO A 77 23.44 -15.68 8.92
CA PRO A 77 23.30 -14.28 8.51
C PRO A 77 22.50 -14.14 7.20
N ASP A 78 21.67 -13.09 7.10
CA ASP A 78 21.00 -12.75 5.84
C ASP A 78 22.06 -12.47 4.75
N PRO A 79 22.00 -13.12 3.58
CA PRO A 79 22.95 -12.88 2.49
C PRO A 79 22.88 -11.45 1.91
N ARG A 80 21.82 -10.69 2.21
CA ARG A 80 21.68 -9.29 1.80
C ARG A 80 22.20 -8.35 2.88
N SER A 81 23.02 -7.38 2.48
CA SER A 81 23.46 -6.32 3.38
C SER A 81 22.28 -5.43 3.79
N ARG A 82 22.27 -4.96 5.04
CA ARG A 82 21.21 -4.06 5.55
C ARG A 82 21.11 -2.78 4.72
N ALA A 83 22.26 -2.18 4.36
CA ALA A 83 22.29 -1.01 3.50
C ALA A 83 21.69 -1.30 2.10
N GLY A 84 21.98 -2.48 1.54
CA GLY A 84 21.40 -2.91 0.27
C GLY A 84 19.88 -3.07 0.33
N LEU A 85 19.33 -3.56 1.45
CA LEU A 85 17.89 -3.64 1.66
C LEU A 85 17.25 -2.24 1.73
N TRP A 86 17.85 -1.30 2.47
CA TRP A 86 17.35 0.09 2.56
C TRP A 86 17.40 0.81 1.22
N ALA A 87 18.55 0.77 0.53
CA ALA A 87 18.69 1.37 -0.79
C ALA A 87 17.74 0.72 -1.80
N GLY A 88 17.69 -0.61 -1.80
CA GLY A 88 16.82 -1.39 -2.66
C GLY A 88 15.33 -1.18 -2.38
N ALA A 89 14.94 -0.71 -1.19
CA ALA A 89 13.54 -0.48 -0.85
C ALA A 89 13.10 0.98 -0.94
N LEU A 90 14.00 1.96 -0.81
CA LEU A 90 13.62 3.38 -0.82
C LEU A 90 13.91 4.10 -2.15
N LEU A 91 14.84 3.61 -2.97
CA LEU A 91 15.10 4.19 -4.28
C LEU A 91 13.99 3.80 -5.26
N VAL A 92 13.17 4.76 -5.68
CA VAL A 92 11.91 4.55 -6.43
C VAL A 92 12.03 3.55 -7.58
N VAL A 93 13.00 3.74 -8.49
CA VAL A 93 13.19 2.86 -9.65
C VAL A 93 13.69 1.48 -9.24
N VAL A 94 14.63 1.43 -8.29
CA VAL A 94 15.24 0.17 -7.83
C VAL A 94 14.25 -0.67 -7.05
N ASN A 95 13.42 -0.01 -6.22
CA ASN A 95 12.39 -0.62 -5.38
C ASN A 95 11.45 -1.49 -6.20
N PHE A 96 10.91 -0.96 -7.30
CA PHE A 96 9.92 -1.67 -8.10
C PHE A 96 10.38 -3.08 -8.54
N PHE A 97 11.68 -3.24 -8.81
CA PHE A 97 12.27 -4.52 -9.21
C PHE A 97 12.85 -5.33 -8.04
N ARG A 98 13.39 -4.67 -7.00
CA ARG A 98 14.07 -5.35 -5.88
C ARG A 98 13.11 -5.87 -4.82
N LEU A 99 12.05 -5.14 -4.49
CA LEU A 99 11.11 -5.57 -3.45
C LEU A 99 10.44 -6.92 -3.75
N PRO A 100 9.97 -7.22 -4.98
CA PRO A 100 9.41 -8.53 -5.30
C PRO A 100 10.41 -9.66 -5.04
N VAL A 101 11.68 -9.44 -5.36
CA VAL A 101 12.77 -10.41 -5.13
C VAL A 101 12.99 -10.59 -3.63
N TYR A 102 13.08 -9.51 -2.86
CA TYR A 102 13.26 -9.58 -1.40
C TYR A 102 12.11 -10.29 -0.70
N LEU A 103 10.87 -10.08 -1.17
CA LEU A 103 9.69 -10.75 -0.63
C LEU A 103 9.64 -12.23 -1.01
N GLU A 104 10.03 -12.60 -2.24
CA GLU A 104 10.10 -14.01 -2.65
C GLU A 104 11.24 -14.77 -1.95
N GLU A 105 12.39 -14.13 -1.74
CA GLU A 105 13.48 -14.65 -0.91
C GLU A 105 12.98 -14.89 0.53
N LEU A 106 12.34 -13.89 1.13
CA LEU A 106 11.76 -14.00 2.47
C LEU A 106 10.68 -15.10 2.53
N ARG A 107 9.84 -15.23 1.50
CA ARG A 107 8.81 -16.26 1.38
C ARG A 107 9.39 -17.69 1.38
N ARG A 108 10.62 -17.86 0.88
CA ARG A 108 11.32 -19.16 0.87
C ARG A 108 12.01 -19.46 2.20
N ALA A 109 12.49 -18.43 2.88
CA ALA A 109 13.16 -18.56 4.17
C ALA A 109 12.19 -18.63 5.37
N SER A 110 10.96 -18.16 5.21
CA SER A 110 9.98 -18.11 6.30
C SER A 110 9.07 -19.34 6.31
N ASP A 111 8.83 -19.89 7.50
CA ASP A 111 7.85 -20.96 7.71
C ASP A 111 6.41 -20.53 7.37
N ARG A 112 6.14 -19.22 7.51
CA ARG A 112 4.85 -18.59 7.19
C ARG A 112 5.05 -17.55 6.13
N ALA A 113 4.25 -17.61 5.07
CA ALA A 113 4.41 -16.70 3.97
C ALA A 113 3.12 -16.53 3.15
N PRO A 114 2.92 -15.38 2.49
CA PRO A 114 1.82 -15.17 1.55
C PRO A 114 1.93 -16.16 0.38
N SER A 115 0.78 -16.45 -0.22
CA SER A 115 0.77 -17.24 -1.46
C SER A 115 1.44 -16.47 -2.60
N ARG A 116 1.95 -17.19 -3.62
CA ARG A 116 2.50 -16.53 -4.82
C ARG A 116 1.46 -15.64 -5.52
N SER A 117 0.18 -16.03 -5.48
CA SER A 117 -0.92 -15.19 -5.99
C SER A 117 -1.10 -13.90 -5.21
N ASP A 118 -0.89 -13.91 -3.88
CA ASP A 118 -0.96 -12.69 -3.08
C ASP A 118 0.20 -11.74 -3.41
N LEU A 119 1.42 -12.27 -3.58
CA LEU A 119 2.56 -11.46 -4.02
C LEU A 119 2.36 -10.90 -5.44
N ARG A 120 1.76 -11.66 -6.35
CA ARG A 120 1.39 -11.16 -7.69
C ARG A 120 0.35 -10.06 -7.62
N ARG A 121 -0.67 -10.20 -6.77
CA ARG A 121 -1.70 -9.16 -6.57
C ARG A 121 -1.10 -7.90 -5.96
N TRP A 122 -0.22 -8.04 -4.97
CA TRP A 122 0.54 -6.95 -4.39
C TRP A 122 1.37 -6.22 -5.46
N TRP A 123 2.09 -6.97 -6.30
CA TRP A 123 2.91 -6.38 -7.36
C TRP A 123 2.07 -5.70 -8.45
N ALA A 124 0.92 -6.30 -8.80
CA ALA A 124 -0.03 -5.67 -9.73
C ALA A 124 -0.57 -4.35 -9.19
N ALA A 125 -0.86 -4.25 -7.88
CA ALA A 125 -1.29 -3.01 -7.26
C ALA A 125 -0.25 -1.89 -7.40
N TRP A 126 1.03 -2.22 -7.18
CA TRP A 126 2.13 -1.29 -7.41
C TRP A 126 2.31 -0.95 -8.89
N GLY A 127 2.17 -1.91 -9.80
CA GLY A 127 2.26 -1.69 -11.24
C GLY A 127 1.18 -0.73 -11.75
N VAL A 128 -0.08 -0.93 -11.32
CA VAL A 128 -1.19 -0.03 -11.65
C VAL A 128 -0.97 1.36 -11.06
N ASN A 129 -0.49 1.47 -9.82
CA ASN A 129 -0.17 2.76 -9.23
C ASN A 129 0.96 3.49 -9.97
N ALA A 130 2.06 2.78 -10.29
CA ALA A 130 3.17 3.34 -11.04
C ALA A 130 2.75 3.83 -12.43
N LEU A 131 1.92 3.06 -13.14
CA LEU A 131 1.36 3.45 -14.43
C LEU A 131 0.47 4.70 -14.31
N ALA A 132 -0.43 4.73 -13.33
CA ALA A 132 -1.31 5.88 -13.12
C ALA A 132 -0.52 7.17 -12.80
N VAL A 133 0.53 7.05 -11.96
CA VAL A 133 1.43 8.17 -11.66
C VAL A 133 2.19 8.62 -12.92
N ALA A 134 2.74 7.69 -13.70
CA ALA A 134 3.45 8.02 -14.94
C ALA A 134 2.54 8.74 -15.95
N LEU A 135 1.31 8.26 -16.12
CA LEU A 135 0.32 8.91 -16.99
C LEU A 135 -0.07 10.30 -16.47
N ALA A 136 -0.25 10.46 -15.15
CA ALA A 136 -0.55 11.76 -14.55
C ALA A 136 0.59 12.77 -14.78
N LEU A 137 1.85 12.35 -14.62
CA LEU A 137 3.02 13.20 -14.89
C LEU A 137 3.14 13.56 -16.37
N TRP A 138 2.92 12.59 -17.25
CA TRP A 138 2.94 12.81 -18.70
C TRP A 138 1.85 13.78 -19.15
N ARG A 139 0.59 13.59 -18.71
CA ARG A 139 -0.50 14.53 -19.03
C ARG A 139 -0.30 15.89 -18.39
N GLY A 140 0.27 15.94 -17.18
CA GLY A 140 0.57 17.19 -16.47
C GLY A 140 1.67 18.03 -17.12
N SER A 141 2.46 17.42 -18.01
CA SER A 141 3.46 18.14 -18.83
C SER A 141 2.87 18.71 -20.13
N GLY A 142 1.60 18.41 -20.44
CA GLY A 142 0.92 18.91 -21.63
C GLY A 142 0.27 20.27 -21.42
N GLU A 143 0.11 21.02 -22.52
CA GLU A 143 -0.56 22.32 -22.52
C GLU A 143 -2.08 22.18 -22.75
N GLY A 144 -2.85 23.12 -22.21
CA GLY A 144 -4.29 23.25 -22.45
C GLY A 144 -5.19 22.72 -21.32
N SER A 145 -6.46 23.11 -21.38
CA SER A 145 -7.48 22.77 -20.37
C SER A 145 -7.77 21.27 -20.29
N GLN A 146 -7.73 20.56 -21.42
CA GLN A 146 -7.93 19.12 -21.46
C GLN A 146 -6.79 18.37 -20.77
N ALA A 147 -5.55 18.81 -20.94
CA ALA A 147 -4.39 18.22 -20.27
C ALA A 147 -4.49 18.42 -18.74
N ALA A 148 -4.93 19.60 -18.30
CA ALA A 148 -5.17 19.88 -16.88
C ALA A 148 -6.29 18.99 -16.29
N ALA A 149 -7.43 18.85 -16.98
CA ALA A 149 -8.54 18.01 -16.52
C ALA A 149 -8.13 16.53 -16.41
N ASP A 150 -7.45 16.00 -17.44
CA ASP A 150 -6.96 14.62 -17.44
C ASP A 150 -5.94 14.38 -16.32
N THR A 151 -5.10 15.37 -16.02
CA THR A 151 -4.12 15.28 -14.92
C THR A 151 -4.81 15.15 -13.57
N VAL A 152 -5.88 15.91 -13.33
CA VAL A 152 -6.65 15.80 -12.07
C VAL A 152 -7.27 14.41 -11.95
N LEU A 153 -7.90 13.92 -13.02
CA LEU A 153 -8.50 12.58 -13.05
C LEU A 153 -7.46 11.48 -12.82
N LEU A 154 -6.35 11.52 -13.55
CA LEU A 154 -5.28 10.52 -13.43
C LEU A 154 -4.62 10.55 -12.04
N THR A 155 -4.50 11.73 -11.42
CA THR A 155 -3.98 11.84 -10.06
C THR A 155 -4.96 11.25 -9.03
N ALA A 156 -6.28 11.43 -9.23
CA ALA A 156 -7.29 10.75 -8.41
C ALA A 156 -7.19 9.23 -8.52
N LEU A 157 -7.05 8.72 -9.75
CA LEU A 157 -6.88 7.28 -10.02
C LEU A 157 -5.56 6.75 -9.43
N ALA A 158 -4.47 7.51 -9.53
CA ALA A 158 -3.19 7.17 -8.90
C ALA A 158 -3.33 7.08 -7.38
N ALA A 159 -4.04 8.01 -6.75
CA ALA A 159 -4.31 7.98 -5.32
C ALA A 159 -5.17 6.77 -4.91
N LEU A 160 -6.19 6.39 -5.69
CA LEU A 160 -6.96 5.16 -5.46
C LEU A 160 -6.11 3.89 -5.61
N ALA A 161 -5.24 3.85 -6.62
CA ALA A 161 -4.29 2.75 -6.79
C ALA A 161 -3.30 2.67 -5.62
N ALA A 162 -2.89 3.81 -5.05
CA ALA A 162 -2.06 3.86 -3.84
C ALA A 162 -2.81 3.32 -2.60
N VAL A 163 -4.11 3.56 -2.46
CA VAL A 163 -4.94 2.92 -1.41
C VAL A 163 -4.89 1.40 -1.55
N TRP A 164 -5.04 0.89 -2.77
CA TRP A 164 -4.96 -0.54 -3.03
C TRP A 164 -3.56 -1.10 -2.71
N ALA A 165 -2.50 -0.44 -3.17
CA ALA A 165 -1.12 -0.82 -2.87
C ALA A 165 -0.81 -0.82 -1.36
N ALA A 166 -1.29 0.17 -0.61
CA ALA A 166 -1.14 0.24 0.84
C ALA A 166 -1.88 -0.92 1.55
N ARG A 167 -3.09 -1.26 1.10
CA ARG A 167 -3.85 -2.41 1.60
C ARG A 167 -3.13 -3.74 1.34
N GLU A 168 -2.67 -3.96 0.11
CA GLU A 168 -1.93 -5.17 -0.24
C GLU A 168 -0.61 -5.26 0.53
N THR A 169 0.10 -4.14 0.71
CA THR A 169 1.36 -4.12 1.47
C THR A 169 1.11 -4.52 2.92
N LEU A 170 0.07 -3.98 3.56
CA LEU A 170 -0.33 -4.39 4.90
C LEU A 170 -0.75 -5.87 4.95
N SER A 171 -1.46 -6.35 3.93
CA SER A 171 -1.87 -7.76 3.83
C SER A 171 -0.65 -8.67 3.76
N VAL A 172 0.32 -8.37 2.90
CA VAL A 172 1.57 -9.13 2.76
C VAL A 172 2.32 -9.14 4.07
N MET A 173 2.51 -7.99 4.72
CA MET A 173 3.20 -7.90 6.01
C MET A 173 2.56 -8.78 7.09
N ARG A 174 1.22 -8.78 7.15
CA ARG A 174 0.46 -9.59 8.10
C ARG A 174 0.54 -11.09 7.80
N SER A 175 0.57 -11.50 6.53
CA SER A 175 0.68 -12.92 6.16
C SER A 175 1.97 -13.59 6.66
N PHE A 176 3.02 -12.82 6.97
CA PHE A 176 4.23 -13.33 7.61
C PHE A 176 4.13 -13.40 9.15
N THR A 177 3.16 -12.72 9.76
CA THR A 177 3.08 -12.53 11.23
C THR A 177 1.86 -13.22 11.85
N ASP A 178 0.66 -13.04 11.27
CA ASP A 178 -0.61 -13.52 11.80
C ASP A 178 -0.91 -14.98 11.39
N PRO A 179 -1.58 -15.79 12.24
CA PRO A 179 -2.09 -17.09 11.84
C PRO A 179 -3.03 -16.93 10.63
N SER A 180 -2.88 -17.77 9.60
CA SER A 180 -3.74 -17.67 8.43
C SER A 180 -5.23 -17.77 8.86
N PRO A 181 -6.13 -16.88 8.40
CA PRO A 181 -7.55 -16.94 8.77
C PRO A 181 -8.25 -18.23 8.29
N ARG A 182 -7.60 -19.00 7.41
CA ARG A 182 -8.05 -20.33 6.98
C ARG A 182 -7.86 -21.41 8.04
N PHE A 183 -6.99 -21.21 9.03
CA PHE A 183 -6.71 -22.20 10.06
C PHE A 183 -7.59 -22.06 11.32
N THR A 184 -8.25 -20.92 11.52
CA THR A 184 -9.11 -20.70 12.70
C THR A 184 -10.46 -21.44 12.62
N ARG A 185 -10.81 -22.04 11.48
CA ARG A 185 -12.06 -22.84 11.33
C ARG A 185 -11.85 -24.35 11.24
N ARG A 186 -10.64 -24.86 11.41
CA ARG A 186 -10.35 -26.28 11.20
C ARG A 186 -9.69 -26.90 12.44
N PHE A 187 -10.56 -27.49 13.26
CA PHE A 187 -10.30 -28.39 14.40
C PHE A 187 -9.88 -27.76 15.73
N ILE A 188 -10.87 -27.29 16.50
CA ILE A 188 -10.90 -27.65 17.92
C ILE A 188 -11.75 -28.93 17.98
N PRO A 189 -11.18 -30.12 18.26
CA PRO A 189 -12.01 -31.26 18.59
C PRO A 189 -12.69 -30.96 19.93
N ALA A 190 -14.00 -30.67 19.87
CA ALA A 190 -14.87 -30.67 21.03
C ALA A 190 -14.97 -32.13 21.52
N GLY A 191 -14.01 -32.58 22.32
CA GLY A 191 -14.01 -33.99 22.74
C GLY A 191 -12.88 -34.48 23.64
N ILE A 192 -12.02 -33.62 24.18
CA ILE A 192 -11.01 -34.05 25.18
C ILE A 192 -11.19 -33.27 26.48
N VAL A 193 -12.42 -33.33 27.01
CA VAL A 193 -12.63 -33.24 28.46
C VAL A 193 -13.14 -34.62 28.86
N GLU A 194 -12.21 -35.55 29.08
CA GLU A 194 -12.52 -36.76 29.82
C GLU A 194 -12.94 -36.32 31.22
N ALA A 195 -14.21 -36.57 31.56
CA ALA A 195 -14.69 -36.41 32.92
C ALA A 195 -14.00 -37.45 33.82
N PRO A 196 -13.40 -37.06 34.95
CA PRO A 196 -12.79 -38.01 35.86
C PRO A 196 -13.88 -38.84 36.57
N ALA A 197 -13.59 -40.13 36.67
CA ALA A 197 -14.43 -41.20 37.19
C ALA A 197 -15.10 -40.89 38.54
N THR A 198 -16.43 -41.06 38.61
CA THR A 198 -17.14 -41.21 39.89
C THR A 198 -17.00 -42.65 40.37
N ARG A 199 -16.07 -42.90 41.30
CA ARG A 199 -16.10 -44.05 42.20
C ARG A 199 -17.21 -43.82 43.23
N LYS A 200 -18.19 -44.71 43.32
CA LYS A 200 -19.08 -44.82 44.47
C LYS A 200 -18.73 -46.09 45.24
N GLU A 201 -18.39 -45.90 46.51
CA GLU A 201 -18.54 -46.88 47.57
C GLU A 201 -20.03 -46.99 47.96
#